data_AF-A0A953XKC5-F1
#
_entry.id   AF-A0A953XKC5-F1
#
_cell.length_a   1.000
_cell.length_b   1.000
_cell.length_c   1.000
_cell.angle_alpha   90.00
_cell.angle_beta   90.00
_cell.angle_gamma   90.00
#
_symmetry.space_group_name_H-M   'P 1'
#
loop_
_entity.id
_entity.type
_entity.pdbx_description
1 polymer ?
#
loop_
_entity_poly.entity_id
_entity_poly.type
_entity_poly.pdbx_seq_one_letter_code
_entity_poly.pdbx_strand_id
1 'polypeptide(L)'
;MAKRAKSKKAKPPAAPVPELPPIDSSPAYLAVFAKIEEWLDDEEKLPGDSFLGFLVEEHREGKSGMGVGKPVRYWLRDKNGLRQISRTERGELGRLNARVIYALPIVNFSIEPDGKRVHLGARFASRGGRGGVYFVRTRDDRPVLEPDPKGGFWIS
;
A
#
# COMPACT_ATOMS: atom_id res chain seq x y z
N MET A 1 16.65 32.10 -45.23
CA MET A 1 15.66 31.44 -44.35
C MET A 1 16.19 31.40 -42.92
N ALA A 2 15.62 32.19 -42.00
CA ALA A 2 16.07 32.24 -40.61
C ALA A 2 15.27 31.24 -39.75
N LYS A 3 15.95 30.30 -39.09
CA LYS A 3 15.33 29.33 -38.17
C LYS A 3 15.05 30.00 -36.82
N ARG A 4 13.77 30.13 -36.44
CA ARG A 4 13.34 30.55 -35.09
C ARG A 4 13.74 29.51 -34.05
N ALA A 5 14.56 29.91 -33.08
CA ALA A 5 14.86 29.11 -31.89
C ALA A 5 13.61 29.04 -30.98
N LYS A 6 13.11 27.84 -30.70
CA LYS A 6 12.05 27.62 -29.71
C LYS A 6 12.64 27.75 -28.31
N SER A 7 12.26 28.82 -27.60
CA SER A 7 12.56 28.98 -26.18
C SER A 7 11.91 27.83 -25.38
N LYS A 8 12.74 26.98 -24.76
CA LYS A 8 12.25 25.96 -23.82
C LYS A 8 11.80 26.67 -22.55
N LYS A 9 10.48 26.80 -22.36
CA LYS A 9 9.91 27.19 -21.06
C LYS A 9 10.44 26.21 -20.01
N ALA A 10 11.21 26.73 -19.05
CA ALA A 10 11.65 25.97 -17.89
C ALA A 10 10.42 25.43 -17.16
N LYS A 11 10.43 24.13 -16.86
CA LYS A 11 9.39 23.50 -16.05
C LYS A 11 9.44 24.14 -14.66
N PRO A 12 8.32 24.66 -14.12
CA PRO A 12 8.32 25.21 -12.77
C PRO A 12 8.81 24.15 -11.77
N PRO A 13 9.49 24.56 -10.68
CA PRO A 13 9.94 23.63 -9.66
C PRO A 13 8.74 22.83 -9.17
N ALA A 14 8.94 21.51 -9.03
CA ALA A 14 7.91 20.64 -8.47
C ALA A 14 7.52 21.18 -7.09
N ALA A 15 6.21 21.26 -6.81
CA ALA A 15 5.72 21.64 -5.50
C ALA A 15 6.40 20.74 -4.44
N PRO A 16 6.75 21.30 -3.27
CA PRO A 16 7.33 20.50 -2.19
C PRO A 16 6.40 19.34 -1.89
N VAL A 17 6.98 18.16 -1.95
CA VAL A 17 6.33 16.89 -1.66
C VAL A 17 5.94 16.94 -0.18
N PRO A 18 4.64 16.87 0.20
CA PRO A 18 4.25 16.86 1.59
C PRO A 18 5.03 15.78 2.34
N GLU A 19 5.63 16.17 3.46
CA GLU A 19 6.31 15.25 4.37
C GLU A 19 5.27 14.28 4.93
N LEU A 20 5.56 12.99 4.86
CA LEU A 20 4.65 11.96 5.35
C LEU A 20 4.68 11.96 6.88
N PRO A 21 3.53 11.78 7.55
CA PRO A 21 3.52 11.70 8.99
C PRO A 21 4.40 10.52 9.47
N PRO A 22 5.01 10.66 10.66
CA PRO A 22 5.71 9.55 11.30
C PRO A 22 4.73 8.39 11.51
N ILE A 23 5.21 7.18 11.20
CA ILE A 23 4.41 5.94 11.15
C ILE A 23 3.88 5.58 12.54
N ASP A 24 4.73 5.76 13.55
CA ASP A 24 4.60 5.14 14.86
C ASP A 24 3.51 5.76 15.76
N SER A 25 2.87 6.85 15.30
CA SER A 25 1.86 7.58 16.07
C SER A 25 0.56 7.83 15.31
N SER A 26 0.45 7.41 14.05
CA SER A 26 -0.75 7.66 13.25
C SER A 26 -1.79 6.54 13.45
N PRO A 27 -3.01 6.85 13.92
CA PRO A 27 -4.09 5.87 14.07
C PRO A 27 -4.37 5.08 12.78
N ALA A 28 -4.22 5.72 11.61
CA ALA A 28 -4.42 5.09 10.32
C ALA A 28 -3.40 3.99 10.03
N TYR A 29 -2.13 4.21 10.35
CA TYR A 29 -1.08 3.19 10.18
C TYR A 29 -1.28 2.02 11.11
N LEU A 30 -1.61 2.29 12.37
CA LEU A 30 -1.90 1.26 13.36
C LEU A 30 -3.10 0.40 12.92
N ALA A 31 -4.17 1.02 12.43
CA ALA A 31 -5.35 0.31 11.94
C ALA A 31 -5.05 -0.51 10.67
N VAL A 32 -4.27 0.03 9.73
CA VAL A 32 -3.84 -0.69 8.50
C VAL A 32 -3.04 -1.92 8.87
N PHE A 33 -2.03 -1.77 9.72
CA PHE A 33 -1.17 -2.89 10.08
C PHE A 33 -1.94 -3.94 10.88
N ALA A 34 -2.78 -3.54 11.84
CA ALA A 34 -3.68 -4.48 12.52
C ALA A 34 -4.58 -5.25 11.53
N LYS A 35 -5.09 -4.60 10.48
CA LYS A 35 -5.92 -5.27 9.47
C LYS A 35 -5.11 -6.25 8.59
N ILE A 36 -3.86 -5.93 8.29
CA ILE A 36 -2.95 -6.82 7.57
C ILE A 36 -2.61 -8.05 8.41
N GLU A 37 -2.43 -7.88 9.73
CA GLU A 37 -2.27 -9.01 10.65
C GLU A 37 -3.53 -9.90 10.67
N GLU A 38 -4.74 -9.32 10.71
CA GLU A 38 -5.98 -10.11 10.63
C GLU A 38 -6.06 -10.92 9.33
N TRP A 39 -5.66 -10.35 8.19
CA TRP A 39 -5.61 -11.07 6.91
C TRP A 39 -4.62 -12.24 6.93
N LEU A 40 -3.53 -12.15 7.71
CA LEU A 40 -2.59 -13.27 7.90
C LEU A 40 -3.19 -14.39 8.73
N ASP A 41 -3.83 -14.05 9.84
CA ASP A 41 -4.37 -15.04 10.77
C ASP A 41 -5.54 -15.83 10.14
N ASP A 42 -6.34 -15.19 9.29
CA ASP A 42 -7.37 -15.87 8.50
C ASP A 42 -6.78 -16.81 7.41
N GLU A 43 -5.52 -16.56 7.00
CA GLU A 43 -4.82 -17.26 5.92
C GLU A 43 -4.02 -18.51 6.34
N GLU A 44 -4.03 -18.94 7.62
CA GLU A 44 -3.63 -20.30 8.04
C GLU A 44 -4.39 -21.43 7.30
N LYS A 45 -5.36 -21.06 6.44
CA LYS A 45 -6.17 -21.94 5.58
C LYS A 45 -5.77 -21.95 4.10
N LEU A 46 -4.76 -21.18 3.66
CA LEU A 46 -4.26 -21.25 2.28
C LEU A 46 -3.32 -22.45 2.07
N PRO A 47 -3.35 -23.10 0.90
CA PRO A 47 -2.66 -24.36 0.69
C PRO A 47 -1.14 -24.16 0.51
N GLY A 48 -0.36 -24.48 1.55
CA GLY A 48 1.03 -24.95 1.43
C GLY A 48 2.11 -24.12 2.13
N ASP A 49 3.22 -24.80 2.45
CA ASP A 49 4.44 -24.32 3.14
C ASP A 49 5.24 -23.23 2.38
N SER A 50 4.66 -22.56 1.38
CA SER A 50 5.36 -21.66 0.46
C SER A 50 5.11 -20.18 0.73
N PHE A 51 4.24 -19.87 1.68
CA PHE A 51 3.85 -18.50 2.02
C PHE A 51 4.88 -17.86 2.94
N LEU A 52 5.60 -16.85 2.44
CA LEU A 52 6.70 -16.19 3.17
C LEU A 52 6.24 -14.92 3.92
N GLY A 53 4.98 -14.49 3.72
CA GLY A 53 4.42 -13.27 4.30
C GLY A 53 3.79 -12.32 3.27
N PHE A 54 3.66 -11.03 3.61
CA PHE A 54 3.12 -9.98 2.75
C PHE A 54 4.16 -8.91 2.42
N LEU A 55 4.20 -8.50 1.15
CA LEU A 55 4.78 -7.22 0.76
C LEU A 55 3.72 -6.14 0.95
N VAL A 56 4.04 -5.07 1.65
CA VAL A 56 3.13 -3.94 1.83
C VAL A 56 3.69 -2.71 1.12
N GLU A 57 2.86 -2.07 0.30
CA GLU A 57 3.20 -0.90 -0.50
C GLU A 57 2.27 0.26 -0.10
N GLU A 58 2.83 1.34 0.41
CA GLU A 58 2.09 2.59 0.59
C GLU A 58 2.22 3.39 -0.69
N HIS A 59 1.10 3.90 -1.17
CA HIS A 59 1.04 4.83 -2.27
C HIS A 59 0.52 6.17 -1.79
N ARG A 60 0.93 7.23 -2.47
CA ARG A 60 0.20 8.50 -2.39
C ARG A 60 -1.13 8.33 -3.10
N GLU A 61 -2.18 8.85 -2.48
CA GLU A 61 -3.50 8.90 -3.10
C GLU A 61 -3.41 9.60 -4.46
N GLY A 62 -3.84 8.89 -5.51
CA GLY A 62 -4.10 9.48 -6.82
C GLY A 62 -5.57 9.88 -6.94
N LYS A 63 -5.93 10.68 -7.95
CA LYS A 63 -7.31 11.17 -8.18
C LYS A 63 -8.41 10.09 -8.34
N SER A 64 -8.07 8.80 -8.34
CA SER A 64 -8.98 7.72 -8.72
C SER A 64 -9.00 6.53 -7.75
N GLY A 65 -8.76 6.75 -6.45
CA GLY A 65 -9.11 5.78 -5.39
C GLY A 65 -8.33 4.46 -5.37
N MET A 66 -7.31 4.33 -6.22
CA MET A 66 -6.17 3.47 -5.96
C MET A 66 -4.97 4.36 -5.72
N GLY A 67 -3.98 3.83 -5.01
CA GLY A 67 -2.60 4.27 -5.09
C GLY A 67 -2.06 4.24 -6.52
N VAL A 68 -2.54 5.12 -7.41
CA VAL A 68 -2.09 5.25 -8.78
C VAL A 68 -0.81 6.06 -8.75
N GLY A 69 0.31 5.36 -8.56
CA GLY A 69 1.61 5.99 -8.42
C GLY A 69 2.68 5.00 -8.01
N LYS A 70 3.94 5.45 -8.05
CA LYS A 70 5.04 4.68 -7.50
C LYS A 70 4.84 4.58 -5.97
N PRO A 71 5.00 3.40 -5.35
CA PRO A 71 4.95 3.30 -3.91
C PRO A 71 6.00 4.21 -3.27
N VAL A 72 5.61 4.85 -2.18
CA VAL A 72 6.43 5.81 -1.44
C VAL A 72 7.14 5.16 -0.25
N ARG A 73 6.54 4.12 0.32
CA ARG A 73 7.13 3.28 1.36
C ARG A 73 6.80 1.81 1.12
N TYR A 74 7.65 0.96 1.66
CA TYR A 74 7.62 -0.48 1.46
C TYR A 74 7.81 -1.17 2.81
N TRP A 75 7.06 -2.23 3.06
CA TRP A 75 7.26 -3.10 4.21
C TRP A 75 7.22 -4.55 3.79
N LEU A 76 7.84 -5.38 4.62
CA LEU A 76 7.70 -6.82 4.61
C LEU A 76 7.08 -7.21 5.94
N ARG A 77 5.96 -7.92 5.89
CA ARG A 77 5.48 -8.70 7.02
C ARG A 77 5.86 -10.14 6.78
N ASP A 78 6.82 -10.64 7.52
CA ASP A 78 7.24 -12.05 7.52
C ASP A 78 7.10 -12.62 8.94
N LYS A 79 7.45 -13.88 9.20
CA LYS A 79 7.34 -14.51 10.53
C LYS A 79 7.94 -13.71 11.71
N ASN A 80 8.89 -12.80 11.46
CA ASN A 80 9.54 -11.98 12.49
C ASN A 80 8.80 -10.67 12.79
N GLY A 81 7.69 -10.40 12.09
CA GLY A 81 6.89 -9.19 12.25
C GLY A 81 6.90 -8.30 11.03
N LEU A 82 6.23 -7.15 11.14
CA LEU A 82 6.19 -6.12 10.12
C LEU A 82 7.41 -5.22 10.26
N ARG A 83 8.18 -5.05 9.17
CA ARG A 83 9.31 -4.12 9.12
C ARG A 83 9.34 -3.34 7.83
N GLN A 84 9.78 -2.09 7.90
CA GLN A 84 10.01 -1.29 6.70
C GLN A 84 11.21 -1.83 5.92
N ILE A 85 11.11 -1.86 4.59
CA ILE A 85 12.16 -2.35 3.69
C ILE A 85 12.59 -1.28 2.70
N SER A 86 13.78 -1.46 2.14
CA SER A 86 14.27 -0.57 1.09
C SER A 86 13.58 -0.86 -0.26
N ARG A 87 13.61 0.11 -1.17
CA ARG A 87 13.14 -0.11 -2.55
C ARG A 87 13.93 -1.20 -3.28
N THR A 88 15.22 -1.32 -2.99
CA THR A 88 16.10 -2.35 -3.57
C THR A 88 15.67 -3.74 -3.10
N GLU A 89 15.48 -3.89 -1.80
CA GLU A 89 15.01 -5.14 -1.16
C GLU A 89 13.63 -5.55 -1.68
N ARG A 90 12.68 -4.61 -1.81
CA ARG A 90 11.41 -4.87 -2.51
C ARG A 90 11.67 -5.43 -3.91
N GLY A 91 12.58 -4.82 -4.68
CA GLY A 91 12.89 -5.29 -6.04
C GLY A 91 13.42 -6.72 -6.11
N GLU A 92 14.16 -7.16 -5.09
CA GLU A 92 14.61 -8.55 -4.94
C GLU A 92 13.45 -9.49 -4.62
N LEU A 93 12.62 -9.13 -3.65
CA LEU A 93 11.43 -9.90 -3.26
C LEU A 93 10.39 -9.99 -4.39
N GLY A 94 10.25 -8.92 -5.18
CA GLY A 94 9.42 -8.92 -6.40
C GLY A 94 9.92 -9.89 -7.47
N ARG A 95 11.24 -10.02 -7.64
CA ARG A 95 11.84 -11.00 -8.55
C ARG A 95 11.65 -12.43 -8.04
N LEU A 96 11.69 -12.64 -6.72
CA LEU A 96 11.35 -13.93 -6.11
C LEU A 96 9.87 -14.28 -6.36
N ASN A 97 8.96 -13.33 -6.14
CA ASN A 97 7.53 -13.48 -6.42
C ASN A 97 7.20 -13.83 -7.87
N ALA A 98 7.97 -13.33 -8.83
CA ALA A 98 7.78 -13.68 -10.24
C ALA A 98 8.18 -15.14 -10.54
N ARG A 99 9.04 -15.75 -9.71
CA ARG A 99 9.53 -17.11 -9.87
C ARG A 99 8.68 -18.13 -9.12
N VAL A 100 8.05 -17.73 -8.02
CA VAL A 100 7.26 -18.60 -7.15
C VAL A 100 5.83 -18.09 -7.10
N ILE A 101 4.88 -18.90 -7.56
CA ILE A 101 3.46 -18.53 -7.53
C ILE A 101 3.03 -18.42 -6.05
N TYR A 102 2.61 -17.22 -5.64
CA TYR A 102 2.09 -16.87 -4.31
C TYR A 102 3.09 -16.77 -3.14
N ALA A 103 4.39 -16.57 -3.38
CA ALA A 103 5.35 -16.46 -2.27
C ALA A 103 5.07 -15.28 -1.31
N LEU A 104 4.69 -14.12 -1.84
CA LEU A 104 4.35 -12.91 -1.07
C LEU A 104 3.22 -12.16 -1.76
N PRO A 105 1.95 -12.21 -1.32
CA PRO A 105 0.96 -11.30 -1.85
C PRO A 105 1.35 -9.86 -1.53
N ILE A 106 0.88 -8.93 -2.38
CA ILE A 106 1.21 -7.52 -2.25
C ILE A 106 -0.03 -6.80 -1.75
N VAL A 107 0.03 -6.30 -0.53
CA VAL A 107 -0.95 -5.38 0.03
C VAL A 107 -0.58 -3.97 -0.40
N ASN A 108 -1.50 -3.25 -1.02
CA ASN A 108 -1.34 -1.85 -1.36
C ASN A 108 -2.30 -1.04 -0.50
N PHE A 109 -1.82 0.08 0.03
CA PHE A 109 -2.69 1.02 0.71
C PHE A 109 -2.35 2.48 0.39
N SER A 110 -3.32 3.36 0.59
CA SER A 110 -3.12 4.80 0.67
C SER A 110 -4.01 5.37 1.75
N ILE A 111 -3.48 6.33 2.51
CA ILE A 111 -4.21 7.04 3.56
C ILE A 111 -4.55 8.42 2.99
N GLU A 112 -5.83 8.80 3.05
CA GLU A 112 -6.27 10.14 2.64
C GLU A 112 -5.57 11.22 3.48
N PRO A 113 -5.40 12.45 2.98
CA PRO A 113 -4.70 13.52 3.69
C PRO A 113 -5.23 13.82 5.10
N ASP A 114 -6.51 13.55 5.36
CA ASP A 114 -7.14 13.75 6.66
C ASP A 114 -6.87 12.63 7.67
N GLY A 115 -6.23 11.53 7.23
CA GLY A 115 -5.93 10.36 8.04
C GLY A 115 -7.15 9.54 8.46
N LYS A 116 -8.36 9.85 7.97
CA LYS A 116 -9.61 9.19 8.39
C LYS A 116 -10.04 8.09 7.44
N ARG A 117 -9.56 8.11 6.21
CA ARG A 117 -9.87 7.11 5.20
C ARG A 117 -8.65 6.40 4.69
N VAL A 118 -8.83 5.12 4.42
CA VAL A 118 -7.80 4.22 3.92
C VAL A 118 -8.36 3.47 2.73
N HIS A 119 -7.64 3.52 1.63
CA HIS A 119 -7.82 2.58 0.53
C HIS A 119 -6.87 1.43 0.79
N LEU A 120 -7.40 0.21 0.94
CA LEU A 120 -6.59 -0.97 1.26
C LEU A 120 -7.03 -2.13 0.38
N GLY A 121 -6.08 -2.82 -0.25
CA GLY A 121 -6.35 -4.01 -1.03
C GLY A 121 -5.15 -4.92 -1.17
N ALA A 122 -5.40 -6.21 -1.30
CA ALA A 122 -4.36 -7.20 -1.58
C ALA A 122 -4.45 -7.61 -3.05
N ARG A 123 -3.29 -7.74 -3.70
CA ARG A 123 -3.15 -8.44 -4.98
C ARG A 123 -2.28 -9.66 -4.79
N PHE A 124 -2.64 -10.75 -5.45
CA PHE A 124 -1.79 -11.93 -5.52
C PHE A 124 -0.99 -11.84 -6.82
N ALA A 125 0.28 -12.20 -6.83
CA ALA A 125 1.22 -11.86 -7.92
C ALA A 125 0.73 -12.21 -9.36
N SER A 126 -0.22 -13.13 -9.51
CA SER A 126 -0.84 -13.52 -10.78
C SER A 126 -2.36 -13.39 -10.84
N ARG A 127 -3.03 -12.88 -9.78
CA ARG A 127 -4.49 -12.77 -9.70
C ARG A 127 -4.90 -11.47 -9.04
N GLY A 128 -5.94 -10.87 -9.61
CA GLY A 128 -6.57 -9.74 -8.96
C GLY A 128 -7.11 -10.15 -7.59
N GLY A 129 -6.80 -9.41 -6.54
CA GLY A 129 -7.32 -9.66 -5.19
C GLY A 129 -8.34 -8.60 -4.78
N ARG A 130 -8.92 -8.71 -3.57
CA ARG A 130 -9.98 -7.79 -3.13
C ARG A 130 -9.40 -6.54 -2.47
N GLY A 131 -10.00 -5.39 -2.76
CA GLY A 131 -9.75 -4.12 -2.11
C GLY A 131 -11.04 -3.39 -1.74
N GLY A 132 -10.93 -2.45 -0.82
CA GLY A 132 -12.04 -1.63 -0.34
C GLY A 132 -11.57 -0.32 0.27
N VAL A 133 -12.52 0.61 0.41
CA VAL A 133 -12.32 1.85 1.18
C VAL A 133 -12.76 1.60 2.63
N TYR A 134 -11.98 2.08 3.57
CA TYR A 134 -12.21 1.93 5.00
C TYR A 134 -12.13 3.28 5.71
N PHE A 135 -12.89 3.42 6.79
CA PHE A 135 -12.71 4.47 7.78
C PHE A 135 -11.83 3.98 8.91
N VAL A 136 -10.95 4.87 9.38
CA VAL A 136 -10.26 4.72 10.65
C VAL A 136 -11.21 5.15 11.75
N ARG A 137 -11.56 4.22 12.65
CA ARG A 137 -12.37 4.49 13.84
C ARG A 137 -11.66 4.02 15.10
N THR A 138 -12.08 4.53 16.25
CA THR A 138 -11.61 4.01 17.53
C THR A 138 -12.64 3.02 18.07
N ARG A 139 -12.19 1.81 18.41
CA ARG A 139 -12.97 0.78 19.10
C ARG A 139 -12.09 0.18 20.19
N ASP A 140 -12.62 0.09 21.40
CA ASP A 140 -11.90 -0.46 22.56
C ASP A 140 -10.52 0.19 22.75
N ASP A 141 -10.47 1.54 22.66
CA ASP A 141 -9.27 2.39 22.73
C ASP A 141 -8.18 2.07 21.68
N ARG A 142 -8.54 1.39 20.59
CA ARG A 142 -7.63 1.08 19.49
C ARG A 142 -8.19 1.54 18.15
N PRO A 143 -7.32 2.00 17.22
CA PRO A 143 -7.78 2.34 15.88
C PRO A 143 -8.04 1.08 15.06
N VAL A 144 -9.18 1.03 14.39
CA VAL A 144 -9.65 -0.09 13.57
C VAL A 144 -10.12 0.41 12.20
N LEU A 145 -10.06 -0.47 11.20
CA LEU A 145 -10.62 -0.21 9.88
C LEU A 145 -12.04 -0.77 9.77
N GLU A 146 -13.01 0.11 9.55
CA GLU A 146 -14.39 -0.25 9.23
C GLU A 146 -14.67 0.00 7.74
N PRO A 147 -15.34 -0.90 7.00
CA PRO A 147 -15.69 -0.65 5.60
C PRO A 147 -16.46 0.67 5.44
N ASP A 148 -16.05 1.53 4.50
CA ASP A 148 -16.81 2.73 4.16
C ASP A 148 -18.10 2.30 3.44
N PRO A 149 -19.30 2.51 4.02
CA PRO A 149 -20.56 2.11 3.38
C PRO A 149 -20.87 2.90 2.11
N LYS A 150 -20.19 4.04 1.88
CA LYS A 150 -20.23 4.82 0.64
C LYS A 150 -19.05 4.50 -0.28
N GLY A 151 -18.08 3.73 0.21
CA GLY A 151 -16.92 3.27 -0.54
C GLY A 151 -17.26 2.07 -1.42
N GLY A 152 -16.57 1.96 -2.55
CA GLY A 152 -16.66 0.78 -3.41
C GLY A 152 -15.71 -0.33 -2.93
N PHE A 153 -16.06 -1.56 -3.26
CA PHE A 153 -15.11 -2.67 -3.31
C PHE A 153 -14.56 -2.78 -4.74
N TRP A 154 -13.31 -3.20 -4.88
CA TRP A 154 -12.71 -3.45 -6.18
C TRP A 154 -11.90 -4.74 -6.18
N ILE A 155 -11.61 -5.21 -7.39
CA ILE A 155 -10.62 -6.26 -7.62
C ILE A 155 -9.35 -5.56 -8.12
N SER A 156 -8.26 -5.62 -7.36
CA SER A 156 -6.96 -5.01 -7.69
C SER A 156 -6.07 -5.96 -8.45
#